data_AF-A0A2N2KTT2-F1
#
_entry.id   AF-A0A2N2KTT2-F1
#
_cell.length_a   1.000
_cell.length_b   1.000
_cell.length_c   1.000
_cell.angle_alpha   90.00
_cell.angle_beta   90.00
_cell.angle_gamma   90.00
#
_symmetry.space_group_name_H-M   'P 1'
#
loop_
_entity.id
_entity.type
_entity.pdbx_description
1 polymer ?
#
loop_
_entity_poly.entity_id
_entity_poly.type
_entity_poly.pdbx_seq_one_letter_code
_entity_poly.pdbx_strand_id
1 'polypeptide(L)'
;MMYSPESIIDINSKDCLLPKLIRSKKAVQQIRLFFGEKKAVLADGYGHWIYHCTKCGEFYGRFFLHLDYKGGSYEVEYKCPACHIELSPVAHESDDILQRGEVNADMEEYHCPKCGMHDLVEDHSNLVMWD
;
A
#
# COMPACT_ATOMS: atom_id res chain seq x y z
N MET A 1 -10.62 12.49 2.83
CA MET A 1 -10.07 11.29 2.16
C MET A 1 -9.65 11.67 0.74
N MET A 2 -8.40 11.40 0.34
CA MET A 2 -7.90 11.77 -1.00
C MET A 2 -8.55 10.97 -2.15
N TYR A 3 -9.13 9.82 -1.85
CA TYR A 3 -9.81 8.97 -2.84
C TYR A 3 -11.25 8.71 -2.39
N SER A 4 -12.22 9.09 -3.21
CA SER A 4 -13.60 8.68 -2.99
C SER A 4 -13.77 7.21 -3.42
N PRO A 5 -14.56 6.40 -2.70
CA PRO A 5 -14.83 5.01 -3.08
C PRO A 5 -15.36 4.91 -4.51
N GLU A 6 -16.24 5.83 -4.91
CA GLU A 6 -16.82 5.88 -6.25
C GLU A 6 -15.76 6.04 -7.33
N SER A 7 -14.75 6.89 -7.14
CA SER A 7 -13.67 7.07 -8.13
C SER A 7 -12.73 5.85 -8.22
N ILE A 8 -12.71 4.98 -7.21
CA ILE A 8 -11.96 3.72 -7.22
C ILE A 8 -12.79 2.61 -7.87
N ILE A 9 -14.07 2.50 -7.51
CA ILE A 9 -14.97 1.37 -7.79
C ILE A 9 -15.72 1.56 -9.11
N ASP A 10 -15.89 2.79 -9.62
CA ASP A 10 -16.59 3.01 -10.89
C ASP A 10 -15.73 2.58 -12.08
N ILE A 11 -15.87 1.30 -12.42
CA ILE A 11 -15.13 0.61 -13.48
C ILE A 11 -15.48 1.13 -14.88
N ASN A 12 -16.69 1.69 -15.03
CA ASN A 12 -17.23 2.14 -16.31
C ASN A 12 -17.02 3.64 -16.54
N SER A 13 -16.71 4.40 -15.50
CA SER A 13 -16.32 5.79 -15.63
C SER A 13 -14.94 5.94 -16.29
N LYS A 14 -14.83 6.96 -17.14
CA LYS A 14 -13.55 7.41 -17.71
C LYS A 14 -12.58 7.89 -16.63
N ASP A 15 -13.09 8.22 -15.44
CA ASP A 15 -12.32 8.74 -14.31
C ASP A 15 -11.90 7.66 -13.32
N CYS A 16 -12.08 6.37 -13.65
CA CYS A 16 -11.64 5.24 -12.84
C CYS A 16 -10.15 5.38 -12.46
N LEU A 17 -9.88 5.49 -11.16
CA LEU A 17 -8.53 5.68 -10.64
C LEU A 17 -7.75 4.37 -10.55
N LEU A 18 -8.43 3.22 -10.55
CA LEU A 18 -7.81 1.91 -10.34
C LEU A 18 -6.59 1.63 -11.24
N PRO A 19 -6.63 1.91 -12.56
CA PRO A 19 -5.47 1.71 -13.45
C PRO A 19 -4.31 2.69 -13.20
N LYS A 20 -4.58 3.84 -12.55
CA LYS A 20 -3.56 4.82 -12.17
C LYS A 20 -2.91 4.46 -10.84
N LEU A 21 -3.68 3.86 -9.92
CA LEU A 21 -3.22 3.45 -8.59
C LEU A 21 -2.47 2.12 -8.62
N ILE A 22 -2.88 1.19 -9.48
CA ILE A 22 -2.31 -0.17 -9.56
C ILE A 22 -1.76 -0.37 -10.97
N ARG A 23 -0.44 -0.43 -11.08
CA ARG A 23 0.26 -0.56 -12.37
C ARG A 23 -0.02 -1.90 -13.06
N SER A 24 -0.31 -2.96 -12.29
CA SER A 24 -0.55 -4.30 -12.83
C SER A 24 -1.91 -4.38 -13.50
N LYS A 25 -1.92 -4.44 -14.84
CA LYS A 25 -3.16 -4.61 -15.63
C LYS A 25 -3.92 -5.88 -15.24
N LYS A 26 -3.22 -6.95 -14.89
CA LYS A 26 -3.82 -8.22 -14.44
C LYS A 26 -4.55 -8.05 -13.11
N ALA A 27 -3.93 -7.39 -12.14
CA ALA A 27 -4.56 -7.13 -10.85
C ALA A 27 -5.80 -6.22 -11.01
N VAL A 28 -5.69 -5.16 -11.83
CA VAL A 28 -6.82 -4.28 -12.17
C VAL A 28 -7.99 -5.07 -12.77
N GLN A 29 -7.72 -5.99 -13.70
CA GLN A 29 -8.77 -6.84 -14.27
C GLN A 29 -9.40 -7.78 -13.23
N GLN A 30 -8.61 -8.39 -12.35
CA GLN A 30 -9.14 -9.23 -11.27
C GLN A 30 -10.06 -8.44 -10.35
N ILE A 31 -9.64 -7.25 -9.92
CA ILE A 31 -10.46 -6.35 -9.08
C ILE A 31 -11.78 -6.00 -9.77
N ARG A 32 -11.75 -5.73 -11.08
CA ARG A 32 -12.97 -5.48 -11.86
C ARG A 32 -13.94 -6.65 -11.83
N LEU A 33 -13.42 -7.88 -11.92
CA LEU A 33 -14.23 -9.09 -11.81
C LEU A 33 -14.81 -9.26 -10.40
N PHE A 34 -14.06 -8.95 -9.35
CA PHE A 34 -14.56 -8.99 -7.98
C PHE A 34 -15.75 -8.06 -7.76
N PHE A 35 -15.69 -6.83 -8.26
CA PHE A 35 -16.82 -5.90 -8.18
C PHE A 35 -18.01 -6.34 -9.05
N GLY A 36 -17.76 -6.80 -10.27
CA GLY A 36 -18.82 -7.19 -11.22
C GLY A 36 -19.53 -8.49 -10.86
N GLU A 37 -18.77 -9.58 -10.70
CA GLU A 37 -19.32 -10.93 -10.53
C GLU A 37 -19.60 -11.27 -9.07
N LYS A 38 -18.66 -10.94 -8.18
CA LYS A 38 -18.74 -11.31 -6.76
C LYS A 38 -19.40 -10.25 -5.89
N LYS A 39 -19.80 -9.11 -6.47
CA LYS A 39 -20.35 -7.93 -5.77
C LYS A 39 -19.49 -7.55 -4.57
N ALA A 40 -18.17 -7.55 -4.76
CA ALA A 40 -17.23 -7.22 -3.70
C ALA A 40 -17.43 -5.78 -3.23
N VAL A 41 -17.18 -5.55 -1.95
CA VAL A 41 -17.23 -4.24 -1.31
C VAL A 41 -15.80 -3.83 -0.98
N LEU A 42 -15.47 -2.57 -1.25
CA LEU A 42 -14.19 -2.01 -0.84
C LEU A 42 -14.24 -1.78 0.67
N ALA A 43 -13.36 -2.46 1.42
CA ALA A 43 -13.24 -2.27 2.86
C ALA A 43 -12.52 -0.94 3.17
N ASP A 44 -12.73 -0.43 4.38
CA ASP A 44 -12.07 0.79 4.87
C ASP A 44 -10.54 0.59 4.99
N GLY A 45 -9.79 1.70 5.06
CA GLY A 45 -8.33 1.68 5.20
C GLY A 45 -7.54 1.57 3.89
N TYR A 46 -8.20 1.65 2.73
CA TYR A 46 -7.51 1.72 1.44
C TYR A 46 -6.68 3.01 1.32
N GLY A 47 -5.52 2.94 0.67
CA GLY A 47 -4.62 4.10 0.60
C GLY A 47 -3.23 3.77 0.08
N HIS A 48 -2.33 4.75 0.11
CA HIS A 48 -0.92 4.50 -0.20
C HIS A 48 -0.20 4.02 1.04
N TRP A 49 0.32 2.80 0.98
CA TRP A 49 1.09 2.17 2.04
C TRP A 49 2.53 1.96 1.57
N ILE A 50 3.42 1.83 2.56
CA ILE A 50 4.82 1.47 2.32
C ILE A 50 4.93 -0.04 2.39
N TYR A 51 5.56 -0.63 1.39
CA TYR A 51 5.90 -2.04 1.34
C TYR A 51 7.41 -2.19 1.27
N HIS A 52 7.97 -3.21 1.92
CA HIS A 52 9.39 -3.51 1.84
C HIS A 52 9.62 -4.89 1.22
N CYS A 53 10.77 -5.06 0.56
CA CYS A 53 11.20 -6.36 0.09
C CYS A 53 12.01 -7.06 1.19
N THR A 54 11.53 -8.22 1.66
CA THR A 54 12.20 -9.02 2.70
C THR A 54 13.59 -9.55 2.28
N LYS A 55 13.91 -9.56 0.99
CA LYS A 55 15.22 -10.02 0.48
C LYS A 55 16.24 -8.90 0.31
N CYS A 56 15.84 -7.74 -0.21
CA CYS A 56 16.78 -6.65 -0.51
C CYS A 56 16.60 -5.42 0.38
N GLY A 57 15.60 -5.39 1.26
CA GLY A 57 15.34 -4.27 2.16
C GLY A 57 14.75 -3.02 1.51
N GLU A 58 14.64 -2.98 0.17
CA GLU A 58 14.12 -1.81 -0.55
C GLU A 58 12.64 -1.54 -0.28
N PHE A 59 12.30 -0.26 -0.18
CA PHE A 59 10.95 0.22 0.08
C PHE A 59 10.24 0.70 -1.18
N TYR A 60 8.93 0.50 -1.19
CA TYR A 60 8.07 0.81 -2.33
C TYR A 60 6.73 1.33 -1.85
N GLY A 61 6.38 2.55 -2.26
CA GLY A 61 5.00 3.05 -2.13
C GLY A 61 4.07 2.32 -3.08
N ARG A 62 3.00 1.71 -2.56
CA ARG A 62 1.98 1.00 -3.34
C ARG A 62 0.59 1.30 -2.79
N PHE A 63 -0.43 1.11 -3.63
CA PHE A 63 -1.81 1.34 -3.23
C PHE A 63 -2.38 0.07 -2.57
N PHE A 64 -2.60 0.10 -1.26
CA PHE A 64 -3.31 -0.92 -0.54
C PHE A 64 -4.82 -0.82 -0.79
N LEU A 65 -5.44 -1.96 -1.03
CA LEU A 65 -6.89 -2.10 -1.09
C LEU A 65 -7.28 -3.49 -0.61
N HIS A 66 -8.39 -3.55 0.10
CA HIS A 66 -8.97 -4.79 0.59
C HIS A 66 -10.41 -4.88 0.07
N LEU A 67 -10.74 -6.01 -0.54
CA LEU A 67 -12.08 -6.27 -1.06
C LEU A 67 -12.72 -7.41 -0.28
N ASP A 68 -13.89 -7.16 0.29
CA ASP A 68 -14.72 -8.18 0.93
C ASP A 68 -15.79 -8.69 -0.03
N TYR A 69 -15.93 -10.01 -0.16
CA TYR A 69 -17.00 -10.59 -0.96
C TYR A 69 -17.55 -11.86 -0.31
N LYS A 70 -18.70 -12.34 -0.82
CA LYS A 70 -19.32 -13.57 -0.31
C LYS A 70 -18.42 -14.77 -0.64
N GLY A 71 -17.67 -15.24 0.35
CA GLY A 71 -16.77 -16.40 0.24
C GLY A 71 -15.29 -16.10 0.39
N GLY A 72 -14.91 -14.88 0.78
CA GLY A 72 -13.53 -14.54 1.13
C GLY A 72 -13.22 -13.05 0.95
N SER A 73 -11.93 -12.73 1.00
CA SER A 73 -11.41 -11.39 0.73
C SER A 73 -10.32 -11.45 -0.35
N TYR A 74 -10.00 -10.29 -0.92
CA TYR A 74 -8.94 -10.14 -1.90
C TYR A 74 -8.11 -8.90 -1.61
N GLU A 75 -6.79 -9.06 -1.68
CA GLU A 75 -5.80 -8.00 -1.59
C GLU A 75 -4.85 -8.08 -2.78
N VAL A 76 -4.24 -6.95 -3.12
CA VAL A 76 -3.29 -6.89 -4.24
C VAL A 76 -1.91 -7.31 -3.78
N GLU A 77 -1.45 -8.43 -4.31
CA GLU A 77 -0.07 -8.89 -4.13
C GLU A 77 0.90 -8.03 -4.97
N TYR A 78 1.91 -7.46 -4.32
CA TYR A 78 2.97 -6.71 -4.98
C TYR A 78 4.28 -7.48 -4.98
N LYS A 79 5.04 -7.39 -6.08
CA LYS A 79 6.36 -8.03 -6.21
C LYS A 79 7.46 -7.00 -6.35
N CYS A 80 8.60 -7.29 -5.72
CA CYS A 80 9.83 -6.54 -5.88
C CYS A 80 10.26 -6.56 -7.36
N PRO A 81 10.48 -5.40 -8.00
CA PRO A 81 10.94 -5.35 -9.39
C PRO A 81 12.30 -6.00 -9.61
N ALA A 82 13.18 -5.97 -8.59
CA ALA A 82 14.53 -6.51 -8.67
C ALA A 82 14.60 -7.98 -8.24
N CYS A 83 13.94 -8.35 -7.14
CA CYS A 83 14.02 -9.69 -6.56
C CYS A 83 12.92 -10.64 -7.03
N HIS A 84 11.82 -10.11 -7.58
CA HIS A 84 10.60 -10.84 -7.93
C HIS A 84 9.89 -11.58 -6.78
N ILE A 85 10.34 -11.33 -5.54
CA ILE A 85 9.70 -11.82 -4.31
C ILE A 85 8.58 -10.87 -3.93
N GLU A 86 7.57 -11.41 -3.25
CA GLU A 86 6.46 -10.65 -2.71
C GLU A 86 6.93 -9.57 -1.72
N LEU A 87 6.28 -8.42 -1.76
CA LEU A 87 6.56 -7.31 -0.86
C LEU A 87 5.64 -7.42 0.35
N SER A 88 6.21 -7.21 1.54
CA SER A 88 5.46 -7.18 2.79
C SER A 88 5.07 -5.74 3.12
N PRO A 89 3.81 -5.47 3.53
CA PRO A 89 3.42 -4.15 4.01
C PRO A 89 4.19 -3.83 5.30
N VAL A 90 4.59 -2.58 5.47
CA VAL A 90 5.17 -2.08 6.72
C VAL A 90 4.02 -1.59 7.59
N ALA A 91 3.82 -2.21 8.75
CA ALA A 91 2.81 -1.74 9.70
C ALA A 91 3.26 -0.44 10.37
N HIS A 92 2.39 0.56 10.37
CA HIS A 92 2.54 1.73 11.23
C HIS A 92 1.79 1.44 12.54
N GLU A 93 2.42 1.68 13.70
CA GLU A 93 1.87 1.36 15.02
C GLU A 93 0.47 1.98 15.32
N SER A 94 0.03 2.94 14.52
CA SER A 94 -1.27 3.63 14.67
C SER A 94 -2.43 3.03 13.89
N ASP A 95 -2.22 2.04 13.01
CA ASP A 95 -3.31 1.44 12.23
C ASP A 95 -3.84 0.18 12.94
N ASP A 96 -4.93 0.35 13.69
CA ASP A 96 -5.72 -0.74 14.31
C ASP A 96 -6.15 -1.85 13.33
N ILE A 97 -6.08 -1.58 12.02
CA ILE A 97 -6.38 -2.52 10.93
C ILE A 97 -5.32 -3.64 10.82
N LEU A 98 -4.11 -3.42 11.35
CA LEU A 98 -2.96 -4.32 11.24
C LEU A 98 -2.72 -5.21 12.47
N GLN A 99 -3.73 -5.48 13.29
CA GLN A 99 -3.66 -6.54 14.32
C GLN A 99 -3.62 -7.98 13.73
N ARG A 100 -3.53 -8.15 12.41
CA ARG A 100 -3.12 -9.42 11.79
C ARG A 100 -1.61 -9.41 11.70
N GLY A 101 -0.99 -9.85 12.79
CA GLY A 101 0.45 -9.78 12.99
C GLY A 101 1.24 -10.23 11.78
N GLU A 102 2.01 -9.31 11.20
CA GLU A 102 3.29 -9.60 10.59
C GLU A 102 4.04 -8.27 10.35
N VAL A 103 5.25 -8.24 10.93
CA VAL A 103 6.35 -7.29 10.72
C VAL A 103 6.05 -5.85 11.13
N ASN A 104 6.22 -5.56 12.43
CA ASN A 104 6.89 -4.31 12.81
C ASN A 104 8.21 -4.32 12.05
N ALA A 105 8.29 -3.58 10.94
CA ALA A 105 9.59 -3.32 10.34
C ALA A 105 10.37 -2.59 11.43
N ASP A 106 11.41 -3.23 11.94
CA ASP A 106 12.24 -2.63 12.96
C ASP A 106 12.91 -1.41 12.32
N MET A 107 12.31 -0.23 12.52
CA MET A 107 12.76 1.02 11.94
C MET A 107 14.21 1.33 12.39
N GLU A 108 14.67 0.70 13.48
CA GLU A 108 16.07 0.77 13.94
C GLU A 108 17.06 0.20 12.91
N GLU A 109 16.67 -0.75 12.08
CA GLU A 109 17.52 -1.35 11.04
C GLU A 109 17.63 -0.49 9.75
N TYR A 110 16.85 0.58 9.64
CA TYR A 110 16.72 1.36 8.40
C TYR A 110 17.36 2.75 8.50
N HIS A 111 18.69 2.77 8.38
CA HIS A 111 19.47 4.00 8.35
C HIS A 111 19.28 4.81 7.07
N CYS A 112 19.23 6.14 7.19
CA CYS A 112 19.35 7.00 6.01
C CYS A 112 20.69 6.72 5.28
N PRO A 113 20.70 6.32 4.00
CA PRO A 113 21.94 5.98 3.29
C PRO A 113 22.85 7.19 3.04
N LYS A 114 22.37 8.41 3.31
CA LYS A 114 23.14 9.66 3.21
C LYS A 114 23.76 10.11 4.52
N CYS A 115 23.04 10.03 5.64
CA CYS A 115 23.50 10.55 6.94
C CYS A 115 23.57 9.49 8.05
N GLY A 116 23.04 8.29 7.85
CA GLY A 116 23.07 7.18 8.81
C GLY A 116 22.06 7.28 9.97
N MET A 117 21.30 8.37 10.05
CA MET A 117 20.41 8.66 11.18
C MET A 117 19.05 7.95 11.10
N HIS A 118 18.34 7.91 12.24
CA HIS A 118 17.11 7.12 12.46
C HIS A 118 15.84 7.96 12.80
N ASP A 119 15.97 9.20 13.30
CA ASP A 119 14.85 9.99 13.87
C ASP A 119 14.53 11.32 13.16
N LEU A 120 13.26 11.60 12.87
CA LEU A 120 12.82 12.89 12.32
C LEU A 120 12.74 13.98 13.41
N VAL A 121 13.46 15.11 13.24
CA VAL A 121 13.32 16.30 14.09
C VAL A 121 12.64 17.42 13.31
N GLU A 122 11.53 17.95 13.84
CA GLU A 122 10.74 19.01 13.22
C GLU A 122 11.06 20.35 13.91
N ASP A 123 11.67 21.30 13.20
CA ASP A 123 11.79 22.70 13.64
C ASP A 123 10.86 23.60 12.80
N HIS A 124 10.09 24.45 13.49
CA HIS A 124 8.93 25.20 12.99
C HIS A 124 9.22 26.28 11.94
N SER A 125 10.42 26.32 11.38
CA SER A 125 10.82 27.37 10.43
C SER A 125 11.42 26.86 9.12
N ASN A 126 11.84 25.59 9.01
CA ASN A 126 12.28 24.98 7.76
C ASN A 126 12.17 23.44 7.82
N LEU A 127 11.63 22.80 6.78
CA LEU A 127 11.82 21.36 6.55
C LEU A 127 13.25 21.16 6.02
N VAL A 128 14.21 21.15 6.93
CA VAL A 128 15.60 20.79 6.61
C VAL A 128 15.68 19.28 6.63
N MET A 129 16.00 18.68 5.47
CA MET A 129 16.37 17.28 5.40
C MET A 129 17.85 17.15 5.86
N TRP A 130 18.01 17.23 7.19
CA TRP A 130 19.11 16.75 8.05
C TRP A 130 20.40 17.58 8.20
N ASP A 131 20.82 17.68 9.48
CA ASP A 131 22.19 17.79 9.99
C ASP A 131 22.95 16.47 9.78
#